data_AF-A0A8J3L811-F1
#
_entry.id   AF-A0A8J3L811-F1
#
_cell.length_a   1.000
_cell.length_b   1.000
_cell.length_c   1.000
_cell.angle_alpha   90.00
_cell.angle_beta   90.00
_cell.angle_gamma   90.00
#
_symmetry.space_group_name_H-M   'P 1'
#
loop_
_entity.id
_entity.type
_entity.pdbx_description
1 polymer ?
#
loop_
_entity_poly.entity_id
_entity_poly.type
_entity_poly.pdbx_seq_one_letter_code
_entity_poly.pdbx_strand_id
1 'polypeptide(L)'
;MRIRRIEACARCGKVRRVAARKLCGSCTTTVRRDGTRDQWPRVYRRLADVVEDYRHLHASGESEQQITRRLGYAHPYSLRAALRRAGVR
;
A
#
# COMPACT_ATOMS: atom_id res chain seq x y z
N MET A 1 5.41 -4.28 9.24
CA MET A 1 6.21 -3.58 8.21
C MET A 1 5.25 -3.03 7.15
N ARG A 2 5.12 -1.70 6.97
CA ARG A 2 4.19 -1.12 5.98
C ARG A 2 4.75 -1.32 4.57
N ILE A 3 3.94 -1.82 3.64
CA ILE A 3 4.36 -1.99 2.25
C ILE A 3 4.76 -0.65 1.66
N ARG A 4 5.95 -0.66 1.07
CA ARG A 4 6.43 0.42 0.24
C ARG A 4 6.32 -0.05 -1.20
N ARG A 5 5.48 0.61 -2.00
CA ARG A 5 5.32 0.30 -3.42
C ARG A 5 6.47 0.93 -4.21
N ILE A 6 6.86 0.35 -5.34
CA ILE A 6 7.83 0.97 -6.24
C ILE A 6 7.04 1.87 -7.19
N GLU A 7 7.01 3.16 -6.90
CA GLU A 7 6.26 4.16 -7.68
C GLU A 7 7.09 5.45 -7.78
N ALA A 8 6.70 6.37 -8.66
CA ALA A 8 7.26 7.71 -8.68
C ALA A 8 6.96 8.44 -7.36
N CYS A 9 7.99 8.99 -6.73
CA CYS A 9 7.84 9.81 -5.53
C CYS A 9 7.08 11.10 -5.88
N ALA A 10 6.02 11.40 -5.14
CA ALA A 10 5.20 12.59 -5.39
C ALA A 10 5.96 13.91 -5.19
N ARG A 11 7.05 13.93 -4.40
CA ARG A 11 7.89 15.13 -4.20
C ARG A 11 9.06 15.24 -5.18
N CYS A 12 9.78 14.15 -5.44
CA CYS A 12 11.03 14.21 -6.21
C CYS A 12 10.96 13.52 -7.58
N GLY A 13 9.80 12.97 -7.97
CA GLY A 13 9.55 12.31 -9.26
C GLY A 13 10.25 10.96 -9.45
N LYS A 14 11.31 10.66 -8.68
CA LYS A 14 12.10 9.44 -8.86
C LYS A 14 11.32 8.17 -8.47
N VAL A 15 11.41 7.14 -9.31
CA VAL A 15 10.86 5.81 -9.03
C VAL A 15 11.61 5.19 -7.85
N ARG A 16 10.91 5.04 -6.72
CA ARG A 16 11.48 4.53 -5.47
C ARG A 16 10.42 3.77 -4.68
N ARG A 17 10.86 3.10 -3.61
CA ARG A 17 9.96 2.57 -2.58
C ARG A 17 9.25 3.74 -1.86
N VAL A 18 7.97 3.95 -2.14
CA VAL A 18 7.11 4.99 -1.55
C VAL A 18 6.10 4.41 -0.55
N ALA A 19 5.76 5.18 0.48
CA ALA A 19 4.76 4.81 1.48
C ALA A 19 3.37 5.38 1.15
N ALA A 20 2.42 5.26 2.08
CA ALA A 20 1.03 5.72 1.94
C ALA A 20 0.83 7.20 1.54
N ARG A 21 1.85 8.06 1.57
CA ARG A 21 1.77 9.46 1.09
C ARG A 21 2.44 9.65 -0.28
N LYS A 22 2.74 8.56 -0.99
CA LYS A 22 3.55 8.51 -2.22
C LYS A 22 4.94 9.18 -2.09
N LEU A 23 5.44 9.32 -0.86
CA LEU A 23 6.76 9.85 -0.59
C LEU A 23 7.75 8.71 -0.39
N CYS A 24 8.92 8.84 -0.99
CA CYS A 24 10.06 7.98 -0.69
C CYS A 24 10.60 8.28 0.72
N GLY A 25 11.48 7.42 1.24
CA GLY A 25 12.01 7.54 2.60
C GLY A 25 12.69 8.89 2.88
N SER A 26 13.56 9.35 1.98
CA SER A 26 14.26 10.63 2.14
C SER A 26 13.29 11.81 2.13
N CYS A 27 12.41 11.90 1.13
CA CYS A 27 11.40 12.96 1.06
C CYS A 27 10.44 12.94 2.25
N THR A 28 10.13 11.76 2.79
CA THR A 28 9.32 11.65 4.02
C THR A 28 10.03 12.28 5.21
N THR A 29 11.33 12.05 5.38
CA THR A 29 12.12 12.66 6.46
C THR A 29 12.19 14.17 6.29
N THR A 30 12.47 14.66 5.07
CA THR A 30 12.53 16.09 4.79
C THR A 30 11.20 16.79 5.07
N VAL A 31 10.08 16.24 4.57
CA VAL A 31 8.73 16.78 4.84
C VAL A 31 8.38 16.80 6.33
N ARG A 32 8.84 15.82 7.12
CA ARG A 32 8.65 15.82 8.57
C ARG A 32 9.46 16.93 9.25
N ARG A 33 10.73 17.09 8.85
CA ARG A 33 11.61 18.14 9.37
C ARG A 33 11.08 19.53 9.05
N ASP A 34 10.58 19.72 7.83
CA ASP A 34 10.08 21.00 7.34
C ASP A 34 8.66 21.32 7.88
N GLY A 35 8.02 20.42 8.64
CA GLY A 35 6.65 20.60 9.15
C GLY A 35 5.56 20.56 8.08
N THR A 36 5.89 20.33 6.81
CA THR A 36 4.96 20.38 5.66
C THR A 36 4.19 19.09 5.42
N ARG A 37 4.09 18.22 6.43
CA ARG A 37 3.54 16.87 6.26
C ARG A 37 2.09 16.87 5.79
N ASP A 38 1.30 17.84 6.20
CA ASP A 38 -0.14 17.86 5.89
C ASP A 38 -0.44 18.22 4.44
N GLN A 39 0.51 18.83 3.73
CA GLN A 39 0.44 19.06 2.29
C GLN A 39 0.51 17.76 1.46
N TRP A 40 0.89 16.65 2.08
CA TRP A 40 1.05 15.34 1.43
C TRP A 40 0.02 14.34 1.98
N PRO A 41 -1.27 14.44 1.62
CA PRO A 41 -2.32 13.61 2.21
C PRO A 41 -2.03 12.11 2.05
N ARG A 42 -2.56 11.31 2.97
CA ARG A 42 -2.49 9.85 2.83
C ARG A 42 -3.32 9.45 1.62
N VAL A 43 -2.68 8.78 0.67
CA VAL A 43 -3.35 8.07 -0.40
C VAL A 43 -3.83 6.75 0.18
N TYR A 44 -5.15 6.64 0.36
CA TYR A 44 -5.78 5.38 0.71
C TYR A 44 -5.88 4.52 -0.56
N ARG A 45 -5.41 3.27 -0.48
CA ARG A 45 -5.69 2.29 -1.54
C ARG A 45 -7.20 2.08 -1.55
N ARG A 46 -7.83 2.15 -2.73
CA ARG A 46 -9.26 1.86 -2.81
C ARG A 46 -9.46 0.37 -2.54
N LEU A 47 -10.59 0.03 -1.95
CA LEU A 47 -10.90 -1.37 -1.67
C LEU A 47 -11.00 -2.19 -2.97
N ALA A 48 -11.46 -1.58 -4.06
CA ALA A 48 -11.48 -2.18 -5.39
C ALA A 48 -10.08 -2.62 -5.85
N ASP A 49 -9.08 -1.74 -5.75
CA ASP A 49 -7.69 -2.08 -6.10
C ASP A 49 -7.16 -3.25 -5.25
N VAL A 50 -7.51 -3.31 -3.95
CA VAL A 50 -7.13 -4.44 -3.08
C VAL A 50 -7.72 -5.75 -3.61
N VAL A 51 -8.99 -5.73 -4.02
CA VAL A 51 -9.69 -6.92 -4.54
C VAL A 51 -9.10 -7.38 -5.86
N GLU A 52 -8.81 -6.45 -6.77
CA GLU A 52 -8.19 -6.74 -8.05
C GLU A 52 -6.81 -7.39 -7.86
N ASP A 53 -5.96 -6.77 -7.04
CA ASP A 53 -4.64 -7.33 -6.72
C ASP A 53 -4.75 -8.69 -6.04
N TYR A 54 -5.72 -8.87 -5.13
CA TYR A 54 -5.97 -10.15 -4.48
C TYR A 54 -6.34 -11.24 -5.49
N ARG A 55 -7.29 -10.97 -6.39
CA ARG A 55 -7.71 -11.92 -7.43
C ARG A 55 -6.56 -12.29 -8.36
N HIS A 56 -5.76 -11.31 -8.77
CA HIS A 56 -4.59 -11.54 -9.61
C HIS A 56 -3.56 -12.46 -8.93
N LEU A 57 -3.19 -12.15 -7.67
CA LEU A 57 -2.20 -12.94 -6.93
C LEU A 57 -2.74 -14.34 -6.53
N HIS A 58 -4.04 -14.44 -6.25
CA HIS A 58 -4.68 -15.71 -5.98
C HIS A 58 -4.72 -16.59 -7.24
N ALA A 59 -5.00 -16.01 -8.40
CA ALA A 59 -4.97 -16.71 -9.69
C ALA A 59 -3.56 -17.18 -10.08
N SER A 60 -2.51 -16.49 -9.65
CA SER A 60 -1.12 -16.96 -9.82
C SER A 60 -0.70 -18.07 -8.84
N GLY A 61 -1.63 -18.58 -8.03
CA GLY A 61 -1.40 -19.70 -7.11
C GLY A 61 -0.66 -19.32 -5.82
N GLU A 62 -0.58 -18.02 -5.47
CA GLU A 62 0.05 -17.63 -4.22
C GLU A 62 -0.82 -18.00 -3.01
N SER A 63 -0.16 -18.45 -1.93
CA SER A 63 -0.85 -18.68 -0.67
C SER A 63 -1.37 -17.37 -0.09
N GLU A 64 -2.48 -17.45 0.65
CA GLU A 64 -3.08 -16.28 1.30
C GLU A 64 -2.09 -15.53 2.22
N GLN A 65 -1.14 -16.24 2.84
CA GLN A 65 -0.08 -15.63 3.65
C GLN A 65 0.91 -14.80 2.82
N GLN A 66 1.25 -15.23 1.60
CA GLN A 66 2.09 -14.46 0.68
C GLN A 66 1.34 -13.24 0.16
N ILE A 67 0.08 -13.41 -0.23
CA ILE A 67 -0.80 -12.33 -0.69
C ILE A 67 -0.97 -11.27 0.41
N THR A 68 -1.23 -11.69 1.64
CA THR A 68 -1.32 -10.80 2.82
C THR A 68 -0.06 -9.94 2.96
N ARG A 69 1.11 -10.58 2.87
CA ARG A 69 2.42 -9.90 2.96
C ARG A 69 2.71 -8.99 1.77
N ARG A 70 2.19 -9.31 0.56
CA ARG A 70 2.30 -8.49 -0.67
C ARG A 70 1.29 -7.35 -0.75
N LEU A 71 0.14 -7.47 -0.09
CA LEU A 71 -0.89 -6.41 -0.03
C LEU A 71 -0.73 -5.50 1.18
N GLY A 72 -0.01 -5.95 2.20
CA GLY A 72 0.52 -5.10 3.27
C GLY A 72 -0.32 -5.10 4.52
N TYR A 73 -1.13 -6.14 4.65
CA TYR A 73 -1.89 -6.43 5.84
C TYR A 73 -0.97 -7.07 6.88
N ALA A 74 -1.20 -6.72 8.15
CA ALA A 74 -0.44 -7.30 9.26
C ALA A 74 -0.75 -8.80 9.43
N HIS A 75 -2.02 -9.18 9.24
CA HIS A 75 -2.51 -10.54 9.42
C HIS A 75 -3.49 -10.92 8.29
N PRO A 76 -3.55 -12.22 7.91
CA PRO A 76 -4.51 -12.70 6.90
C PRO A 76 -5.96 -12.40 7.28
N TYR A 77 -6.27 -12.44 8.58
CA TYR A 77 -7.58 -12.06 9.10
C TYR A 77 -8.01 -10.65 8.67
N SER A 78 -7.08 -9.68 8.71
CA SER A 78 -7.35 -8.30 8.32
C SER A 78 -7.60 -8.15 6.81
N LEU A 79 -6.90 -8.96 6.00
CA LEU A 79 -7.14 -9.04 4.56
C LEU A 79 -8.53 -9.64 4.29
N ARG A 80 -8.88 -10.78 4.89
CA ARG A 80 -10.22 -11.38 4.77
C ARG A 80 -11.33 -10.44 5.20
N ALA A 81 -11.13 -9.67 6.28
CA ALA A 81 -12.11 -8.68 6.72
C ALA A 81 -12.32 -7.57 5.69
N ALA A 82 -11.25 -7.12 5.01
CA ALA A 82 -11.35 -6.16 3.92
C ALA A 82 -12.05 -6.75 2.70
N LEU A 83 -11.68 -7.96 2.29
CA LEU A 83 -12.29 -8.67 1.16
C LEU A 83 -13.80 -8.92 1.38
N ARG A 84 -14.19 -9.32 2.60
CA ARG A 84 -15.60 -9.48 2.98
C ARG A 84 -16.41 -8.18 2.86
N ARG A 85 -15.85 -7.04 3.28
CA ARG A 85 -16.50 -5.73 3.08
C ARG A 85 -16.65 -5.35 1.62
N ALA A 86 -15.81 -5.91 0.75
CA ALA A 86 -15.87 -5.73 -0.69
C ALA A 86 -16.79 -6.75 -1.40
N GLY A 87 -17.45 -7.66 -0.66
CA GLY A 87 -18.29 -8.71 -1.23
C GLY A 87 -17.52 -9.90 -1.82
N VAL A 88 -16.22 -10.01 -1.56
CA VAL A 88 -15.40 -11.15 -1.99
C VAL A 88 -15.44 -12.21 -0.88
N ARG A 89 -15.98 -13.40 -1.21
CA ARG A 89 -16.05 -14.58 -0.34
C ARG A 89 -14.82 -15.46 -0.50
#